data_AF-A0A0J7IU28-F1
#
_entry.id   AF-A0A0J7IU28-F1
#
_cell.length_a   1.000
_cell.length_b   1.000
_cell.length_c   1.000
_cell.angle_alpha   90.00
_cell.angle_beta   90.00
_cell.angle_gamma   90.00
#
_symmetry.space_group_name_H-M   'P 1'
#
loop_
_entity.id
_entity.type
_entity.pdbx_description
1 polymer ?
#
loop_
_entity_poly.entity_id
_entity_poly.type
_entity_poly.pdbx_seq_one_letter_code
_entity_poly.pdbx_strand_id
1 'polypeptide(L)'
;MHFYIGFFLPNLMKMNVKIRLKYFLTVFFVAFLCSCEKKYQRPDEYNVDLFKDERQENTAYVMSEAEAYDKSDMVLSSSDIKLIDSSSGRGKSFFIYKITSGSVRKTTRDSVVAFPIEILSTQKLKLKQDSSYIFLEKLKGFRFIAEEKKIKYQWVSAAPVYPVKKESK
;
A
#
# COMPACT_ATOMS: atom_id res chain seq x y z
N MET A 1 -43.65 70.90 -15.77
CA MET A 1 -42.88 70.95 -14.51
C MET A 1 -41.43 70.63 -14.81
N HIS A 2 -40.58 71.66 -14.79
CA HIS A 2 -39.12 71.53 -14.79
C HIS A 2 -38.66 70.90 -13.48
N PHE A 3 -37.65 70.03 -13.50
CA PHE A 3 -36.55 70.07 -12.52
C PHE A 3 -35.27 69.42 -13.09
N TYR A 4 -34.45 70.31 -13.64
CA TYR A 4 -32.99 70.38 -13.70
C TYR A 4 -32.14 69.09 -13.70
N ILE A 5 -31.62 68.79 -14.90
CA ILE A 5 -30.33 68.13 -15.12
C ILE A 5 -29.24 69.06 -14.56
N GLY A 6 -28.75 68.74 -13.37
CA GLY A 6 -27.57 69.37 -12.76
C GLY A 6 -26.30 68.79 -13.34
N PHE A 7 -25.99 69.17 -14.57
CA PHE A 7 -24.69 68.92 -15.20
C PHE A 7 -23.63 69.76 -14.48
N PHE A 8 -23.12 69.27 -13.35
CA PHE A 8 -21.87 69.78 -12.80
C PHE A 8 -20.72 69.22 -13.64
N LEU A 9 -20.49 69.87 -14.79
CA LEU A 9 -19.15 69.94 -15.36
C LEU A 9 -18.28 70.63 -14.30
N PRO A 10 -17.30 69.93 -13.69
CA PRO A 10 -16.33 70.64 -12.89
C PRO A 10 -15.60 71.58 -13.86
N ASN A 11 -15.59 72.87 -13.51
CA ASN A 11 -14.60 73.80 -14.03
C ASN A 11 -13.27 73.06 -14.16
N LEU A 12 -12.69 73.08 -15.36
CA LEU A 12 -11.33 72.58 -15.62
C LEU A 12 -10.37 73.43 -14.80
N MET A 13 -10.27 73.12 -13.51
CA MET A 13 -9.21 73.57 -12.65
C MET A 13 -7.96 73.00 -13.31
N LYS A 14 -7.06 73.88 -13.78
CA LYS A 14 -5.72 73.49 -14.21
C LYS A 14 -5.04 72.85 -13.01
N MET A 15 -5.26 71.55 -12.86
CA MET A 15 -4.67 70.72 -11.83
C MET A 15 -3.21 70.55 -12.22
N ASN A 16 -2.38 71.47 -11.70
CA ASN A 16 -0.93 71.40 -11.77
C ASN A 16 -0.45 70.32 -10.78
N VAL A 17 -0.94 69.10 -10.98
CA VAL A 17 -0.57 67.94 -10.18
C VAL A 17 0.83 67.56 -10.62
N LYS A 18 1.78 67.69 -9.71
CA LYS A 18 3.17 67.24 -9.91
C LYS A 18 3.13 65.83 -10.48
N ILE A 19 3.81 65.61 -11.60
CA ILE A 19 3.80 64.35 -12.38
C ILE A 19 3.94 63.11 -11.47
N ARG A 20 4.79 63.19 -10.44
CA ARG A 20 5.00 62.15 -9.43
C ARG A 20 3.73 61.71 -8.69
N LEU A 21 2.81 62.64 -8.39
CA LEU A 21 1.57 62.34 -7.66
C LEU A 21 0.55 61.62 -8.55
N LYS A 22 0.53 61.90 -9.87
CA LYS A 22 -0.31 61.16 -10.82
C LYS A 22 0.15 59.70 -10.94
N TYR A 23 1.46 59.48 -11.09
CA TYR A 23 2.01 58.12 -11.15
C TYR A 23 1.79 57.36 -9.84
N PHE A 24 1.92 58.03 -8.69
CA PHE A 24 1.65 57.40 -7.39
C PHE A 24 0.19 56.97 -7.27
N LEU A 25 -0.76 57.81 -7.68
CA LEU A 25 -2.18 57.48 -7.63
C LEU A 25 -2.53 56.31 -8.55
N THR A 26 -1.97 56.27 -9.76
CA THR A 26 -2.18 55.17 -10.70
C THR A 26 -1.62 53.86 -10.17
N VAL A 27 -0.41 53.88 -9.60
CA VAL A 27 0.22 52.69 -9.00
C VAL A 27 -0.57 52.18 -7.80
N PHE A 28 -1.06 53.09 -6.95
CA PHE A 28 -1.90 52.75 -5.80
C PHE A 28 -3.23 52.10 -6.24
N PHE A 29 -3.86 52.60 -7.29
CA PHE A 29 -5.09 52.02 -7.84
C PHE A 29 -4.86 50.61 -8.42
N VAL A 30 -3.76 50.40 -9.15
CA VAL A 30 -3.42 49.07 -9.70
C VAL A 30 -3.10 48.08 -8.57
N ALA A 31 -2.37 48.51 -7.53
CA ALA A 31 -2.08 47.66 -6.37
C ALA A 31 -3.34 47.26 -5.60
N PHE A 32 -4.32 48.16 -5.48
CA PHE A 32 -5.59 47.89 -4.80
C PHE A 32 -6.46 46.88 -5.58
N LEU A 33 -6.46 46.96 -6.91
CA LEU A 33 -7.21 46.03 -7.77
C LEU A 33 -6.58 44.62 -7.79
N CYS A 34 -5.25 44.50 -7.75
CA CYS A 34 -4.57 43.21 -7.70
C CYS A 34 -4.65 42.50 -6.33
N SER A 35 -5.08 43.17 -5.25
CA SER A 35 -5.17 42.58 -3.91
C SER A 35 -6.47 41.80 -3.65
N CYS A 36 -7.45 41.81 -4.56
CA CYS A 36 -8.69 41.03 -4.44
C CYS A 36 -8.56 39.62 -5.01
N GLU A 37 -7.60 38.82 -4.52
CA GLU A 37 -7.62 37.38 -4.75
C GLU A 37 -8.65 36.73 -3.81
N LYS A 38 -9.85 36.47 -4.32
CA LYS A 38 -10.83 35.65 -3.60
C LYS A 38 -10.31 34.20 -3.53
N LYS A 39 -9.69 33.84 -2.41
CA LYS A 39 -9.34 32.45 -2.11
C LYS A 39 -10.64 31.65 -2.02
N TYR A 40 -10.83 30.70 -2.93
CA TYR A 40 -11.97 29.78 -2.90
C TYR A 40 -11.90 28.97 -1.60
N GLN A 41 -12.76 29.30 -0.64
CA GLN A 41 -13.00 28.47 0.53
C GLN A 41 -13.97 27.39 0.10
N ARG A 42 -13.46 26.17 -0.10
CA ARG A 42 -14.29 24.99 -0.33
C ARG A 42 -15.24 24.85 0.88
N PRO A 43 -16.55 24.72 0.68
CA PRO A 43 -17.48 24.46 1.77
C PRO A 43 -17.09 23.15 2.47
N ASP A 44 -16.95 23.17 3.80
CA ASP A 44 -16.55 22.02 4.61
C ASP A 44 -17.55 20.84 4.53
N GLU A 45 -18.76 21.09 4.00
CA GLU A 45 -19.84 20.13 3.84
C GLU A 45 -19.48 18.94 2.93
N TYR A 46 -18.48 19.08 2.04
CA TYR A 46 -18.04 18.02 1.13
C TYR A 46 -16.81 17.24 1.61
N ASN A 47 -16.37 17.41 2.87
CA ASN A 47 -15.29 16.62 3.48
C ASN A 47 -15.80 15.32 4.13
N VAL A 48 -17.04 14.91 3.87
CA VAL A 48 -17.56 13.63 4.35
C VAL A 48 -17.02 12.52 3.46
N ASP A 49 -16.09 11.74 4.01
CA ASP A 49 -15.55 10.55 3.40
C ASP A 49 -16.62 9.45 3.36
N LEU A 50 -17.26 9.29 2.20
CA LEU A 50 -18.34 8.31 1.96
C LEU A 50 -17.89 6.86 2.12
N PHE A 51 -16.58 6.60 2.16
CA PHE A 51 -16.00 5.26 2.25
C PHE A 51 -15.37 4.98 3.62
N LYS A 52 -15.63 5.84 4.63
CA LYS A 52 -15.03 5.71 5.96
C LYS A 52 -15.31 4.34 6.60
N ASP A 53 -16.51 3.81 6.38
CA ASP A 53 -16.96 2.54 6.94
C ASP A 53 -16.47 1.34 6.10
N GLU A 54 -16.41 1.46 4.78
CA GLU A 54 -15.91 0.41 3.86
C GLU A 54 -14.40 0.14 4.00
N ARG A 55 -13.63 1.10 4.52
CA ARG A 55 -12.19 0.90 4.77
C ARG A 55 -11.90 -0.12 5.88
N GLN A 56 -12.83 -0.31 6.83
CA GLN A 56 -12.62 -1.24 7.95
C GLN A 56 -12.94 -2.70 7.57
N GLU A 57 -13.82 -2.92 6.60
CA GLU A 57 -14.24 -4.28 6.19
C GLU A 57 -13.17 -5.05 5.40
N ASN A 58 -12.10 -4.38 4.98
CA ASN A 58 -10.97 -4.98 4.26
C ASN A 58 -9.84 -5.49 5.18
N THR A 59 -10.16 -5.96 6.40
CA THR A 59 -9.19 -6.76 7.15
C THR A 59 -9.00 -8.09 6.42
N ALA A 60 -7.92 -8.18 5.64
CA ALA A 60 -7.54 -9.41 4.98
C ALA A 60 -7.50 -10.55 5.99
N TYR A 61 -8.24 -11.62 5.72
CA TYR A 61 -8.33 -12.79 6.58
C TYR A 61 -6.92 -13.31 6.93
N VAL A 62 -6.60 -13.36 8.23
CA VAL A 62 -5.33 -13.92 8.73
C VAL A 62 -5.65 -15.25 9.41
N MET A 63 -5.16 -16.34 8.82
CA MET A 63 -5.35 -17.68 9.35
C MET A 63 -4.62 -17.88 10.67
N SER A 64 -5.28 -18.49 11.66
CA SER A 64 -4.67 -18.79 12.96
C SER A 64 -3.62 -19.92 12.84
N GLU A 65 -2.71 -20.04 13.83
CA GLU A 65 -1.67 -21.09 13.83
C GLU A 65 -2.29 -22.50 13.80
N ALA A 66 -3.33 -22.74 14.61
CA ALA A 66 -4.01 -24.03 14.68
C ALA A 66 -4.69 -24.37 13.35
N GLU A 67 -5.40 -23.41 12.76
CA GLU A 67 -6.07 -23.61 11.48
C GLU A 67 -5.06 -23.82 10.33
N ALA A 68 -3.93 -23.10 10.35
CA ALA A 68 -2.84 -23.31 9.40
C ALA A 68 -2.24 -24.71 9.56
N TYR A 69 -2.07 -25.17 10.80
CA TYR A 69 -1.58 -26.52 11.10
C TYR A 69 -2.54 -27.59 10.59
N ASP A 70 -3.84 -27.43 10.79
CA ASP A 70 -4.86 -28.39 10.36
C ASP A 70 -4.96 -28.48 8.84
N LYS A 71 -4.94 -27.34 8.15
CA LYS A 71 -5.02 -27.25 6.69
C LYS A 71 -3.74 -27.74 5.98
N SER A 72 -2.60 -27.74 6.68
CA SER A 72 -1.32 -28.13 6.10
C SER A 72 -1.18 -29.63 5.96
N ASP A 73 -0.71 -30.07 4.79
CA ASP A 73 -0.30 -31.44 4.53
C ASP A 73 1.04 -31.76 5.22
N MET A 74 1.89 -30.73 5.36
CA MET A 74 3.21 -30.82 5.97
C MET A 74 3.53 -29.54 6.75
N VAL A 75 4.11 -29.69 7.94
CA VAL A 75 4.57 -28.59 8.76
C VAL A 75 6.03 -28.81 9.11
N LEU A 76 6.87 -27.83 8.78
CA LEU A 76 8.31 -27.84 9.05
C LEU A 76 8.65 -26.69 9.99
N SER A 77 9.72 -26.83 10.77
CA SER A 77 10.36 -25.70 11.45
C SER A 77 11.78 -25.55 10.95
N SER A 78 12.12 -24.36 10.45
CA SER A 78 13.45 -24.04 9.92
C SER A 78 13.78 -22.56 10.16
N SER A 79 15.06 -22.28 10.35
CA SER A 79 15.66 -20.93 10.31
C SER A 79 16.26 -20.61 8.94
N ASP A 80 16.64 -21.63 8.16
CA ASP A 80 17.47 -21.47 6.98
C ASP A 80 16.62 -21.49 5.70
N ILE A 81 15.91 -20.38 5.48
CA ILE A 81 15.01 -20.20 4.36
C ILE A 81 15.53 -19.06 3.49
N LYS A 82 15.82 -19.35 2.22
CA LYS A 82 16.35 -18.35 1.26
C LYS A 82 15.42 -18.23 0.07
N LEU A 83 15.11 -16.99 -0.33
CA LEU A 83 14.43 -16.72 -1.60
C LEU A 83 15.42 -16.99 -2.75
N ILE A 84 15.06 -17.88 -3.68
CA ILE A 84 15.92 -18.22 -4.83
C ILE A 84 15.45 -17.57 -6.13
N ASP A 85 14.14 -17.39 -6.28
CA ASP A 85 13.55 -16.85 -7.50
C ASP A 85 12.22 -16.17 -7.19
N SER A 86 11.84 -15.20 -8.02
CA SER A 86 10.56 -14.52 -7.90
C SER A 86 10.11 -13.98 -9.25
N SER A 87 8.82 -14.12 -9.54
CA SER A 87 8.18 -13.46 -10.67
C SER A 87 7.08 -12.54 -10.16
N SER A 88 7.17 -11.26 -10.54
CA SER A 88 6.20 -10.22 -10.15
C SER A 88 5.75 -9.38 -11.36
N GLY A 89 5.70 -9.98 -12.55
CA GLY A 89 5.34 -9.32 -13.80
C GLY A 89 3.84 -9.38 -14.14
N ARG A 90 3.52 -9.49 -15.44
CA ARG A 90 2.13 -9.69 -15.92
C ARG A 90 1.65 -11.09 -15.54
N GLY A 91 0.78 -11.18 -14.54
CA GLY A 91 0.16 -12.44 -14.09
C GLY A 91 0.20 -12.62 -12.57
N LYS A 92 -0.05 -13.85 -12.11
CA LYS A 92 0.03 -14.20 -10.69
C LYS A 92 1.50 -14.19 -10.25
N SER A 93 1.82 -13.39 -9.25
CA SER A 93 3.15 -13.40 -8.65
C SER A 93 3.42 -14.72 -7.94
N PHE A 94 4.67 -15.17 -8.00
CA PHE A 94 5.14 -16.31 -7.24
C PHE A 94 6.57 -16.07 -6.76
N PHE A 95 6.90 -16.71 -5.65
CA PHE A 95 8.17 -16.62 -4.96
C PHE A 95 8.62 -18.04 -4.66
N ILE A 96 9.83 -18.40 -5.06
CA ILE A 96 10.40 -19.72 -4.80
C ILE A 96 11.40 -19.59 -3.67
N TYR A 97 11.21 -20.39 -2.62
CA TYR A 97 12.08 -20.43 -1.46
C TYR A 97 12.76 -21.80 -1.36
N LYS A 98 14.05 -21.79 -1.02
CA LYS A 98 14.84 -22.98 -0.72
C LYS A 98 15.04 -23.08 0.78
N ILE A 99 14.68 -24.23 1.33
CA ILE A 99 14.85 -24.59 2.74
C ILE A 99 16.02 -25.57 2.80
N THR A 100 17.13 -25.16 3.42
CA THR A 100 18.36 -25.97 3.43
C THR A 100 18.41 -26.99 4.56
N SER A 101 17.78 -26.68 5.69
CA SER A 101 17.79 -27.50 6.90
C SER A 101 16.47 -27.30 7.65
N GLY A 102 16.10 -28.22 8.54
CA GLY A 102 14.91 -28.05 9.38
C GLY A 102 14.47 -29.34 10.04
N SER A 103 13.45 -29.26 10.87
CA SER A 103 12.80 -30.41 11.50
C SER A 103 11.34 -30.52 11.06
N VAL A 104 10.92 -31.74 10.73
CA VAL A 104 9.53 -32.04 10.36
C VAL A 104 8.69 -32.16 11.63
N ARG A 105 7.58 -31.45 11.69
CA ARG A 105 6.61 -31.51 12.82
C ARG A 105 5.37 -32.30 12.46
N LYS A 106 4.84 -32.07 11.25
CA LYS A 106 3.69 -32.78 10.69
C LYS A 106 4.05 -33.25 9.29
N THR A 107 3.71 -34.49 8.97
CA THR A 107 3.66 -34.99 7.59
C THR A 107 2.48 -35.91 7.45
N THR A 108 1.69 -35.73 6.40
CA THR A 108 0.56 -36.63 6.08
C THR A 108 1.05 -37.89 5.33
N ARG A 109 2.31 -37.91 4.88
CA ARG A 109 2.94 -39.05 4.20
C ARG A 109 4.11 -39.57 5.02
N ASP A 110 4.27 -40.88 5.06
CA ASP A 110 5.41 -41.56 5.72
C ASP A 110 6.76 -41.32 5.02
N SER A 111 6.79 -40.45 3.99
CA SER A 111 8.02 -40.11 3.27
C SER A 111 8.92 -39.19 4.10
N VAL A 112 10.15 -39.64 4.35
CA VAL A 112 11.22 -38.83 4.94
C VAL A 112 11.47 -37.61 4.05
N VAL A 113 11.34 -36.42 4.62
CA VAL A 113 11.63 -35.15 3.92
C VAL A 113 13.14 -35.00 3.80
N ALA A 114 13.66 -35.10 2.59
CA ALA A 114 15.08 -34.88 2.31
C ALA A 114 15.33 -33.39 2.01
N PHE A 115 16.22 -32.76 2.77
CA PHE A 115 16.67 -31.40 2.53
C PHE A 115 17.88 -31.40 1.56
N PRO A 116 18.07 -30.36 0.74
CA PRO A 116 17.27 -29.13 0.64
C PRO A 116 15.99 -29.33 -0.16
N ILE A 117 14.92 -28.62 0.22
CA ILE A 117 13.64 -28.60 -0.52
C ILE A 117 13.32 -27.21 -1.07
N GLU A 118 12.67 -27.17 -2.21
CA GLU A 118 12.18 -25.94 -2.83
C GLU A 118 10.65 -25.89 -2.72
N ILE A 119 10.14 -24.72 -2.32
CA ILE A 119 8.71 -24.47 -2.12
C ILE A 119 8.29 -23.22 -2.87
N LEU A 120 7.04 -23.21 -3.32
CA LEU A 120 6.43 -22.05 -3.99
C LEU A 120 5.51 -21.30 -3.03
N SER A 121 5.56 -19.97 -3.03
CA SER A 121 4.60 -19.11 -2.34
C SER A 121 4.00 -18.11 -3.32
N THR A 122 2.70 -17.86 -3.21
CA THR A 122 2.01 -16.80 -3.97
C THR A 122 2.22 -15.41 -3.36
N GLN A 123 2.67 -15.35 -2.10
CA GLN A 123 2.91 -14.12 -1.37
C GLN A 123 4.35 -14.04 -0.88
N LYS A 124 4.87 -12.81 -0.76
CA LYS A 124 6.20 -12.58 -0.20
C LYS A 124 6.18 -12.86 1.30
N LEU A 125 6.89 -13.90 1.71
CA LEU A 125 6.99 -14.29 3.11
C LEU A 125 7.91 -13.31 3.87
N LYS A 126 7.41 -12.77 4.98
CA LYS A 126 8.20 -11.95 5.91
C LYS A 126 8.94 -12.86 6.88
N LEU A 127 10.05 -13.40 6.41
CA LEU A 127 10.91 -14.29 7.20
C LEU A 127 11.70 -13.46 8.23
N LYS A 128 11.69 -13.91 9.49
CA LYS A 128 12.58 -13.40 10.54
C LYS A 128 13.81 -14.30 10.63
N GLN A 129 14.88 -13.83 11.28
CA GLN A 129 16.11 -14.63 11.46
C GLN A 129 15.91 -15.85 12.39
N ASP A 130 14.88 -15.82 13.22
CA ASP A 130 14.53 -16.94 14.10
C ASP A 130 13.85 -18.09 13.36
N SER A 131 13.93 -19.30 13.95
CA SER A 131 13.22 -20.46 13.44
C SER A 131 11.72 -20.17 13.34
N SER A 132 11.15 -20.47 12.17
CA SER A 132 9.74 -20.21 11.86
C SER A 132 9.04 -21.50 11.45
N TYR A 133 7.75 -21.59 11.74
CA TYR A 133 6.90 -22.66 11.23
C TYR A 133 6.56 -22.40 9.75
N ILE A 134 6.69 -23.45 8.96
CA ILE A 134 6.46 -23.49 7.52
C ILE A 134 5.27 -24.41 7.29
N PHE A 135 4.16 -23.81 6.86
CA PHE A 135 2.90 -24.48 6.59
C PHE A 135 2.81 -24.76 5.10
N LEU A 136 2.82 -26.05 4.74
CA LEU A 136 2.89 -26.51 3.36
C LEU A 136 1.64 -27.31 2.99
N GLU A 137 1.11 -27.01 1.82
CA GLU A 137 0.08 -27.80 1.14
C GLU A 137 0.62 -28.34 -0.20
N LYS A 138 -0.02 -29.37 -0.75
CA LYS A 138 0.30 -29.85 -2.09
C LYS A 138 0.17 -28.72 -3.11
N LEU A 139 1.13 -28.61 -4.03
CA LEU A 139 1.12 -27.59 -5.08
C LEU A 139 -0.16 -27.66 -5.92
N LYS A 140 -0.89 -26.55 -5.98
CA LYS A 140 -2.12 -26.37 -6.77
C LYS A 140 -1.84 -25.34 -7.87
N GLY A 141 -1.41 -25.82 -9.03
CA GLY A 141 -1.11 -24.99 -10.20
C GLY A 141 0.38 -24.99 -10.57
N PHE A 142 0.79 -23.97 -11.34
CA PHE A 142 2.19 -23.77 -11.78
C PHE A 142 2.87 -25.02 -12.36
N ARG A 143 2.15 -25.82 -13.16
CA ARG A 143 2.60 -27.14 -13.65
C ARG A 143 3.97 -27.11 -14.33
N PHE A 144 4.22 -26.10 -15.17
CA PHE A 144 5.49 -25.95 -15.89
C PHE A 144 6.68 -25.73 -14.94
N ILE A 145 6.53 -24.84 -13.97
CA ILE A 145 7.58 -24.53 -12.98
C ILE A 145 7.77 -25.73 -12.03
N ALA A 146 6.68 -26.40 -11.66
CA ALA A 146 6.70 -27.58 -10.81
C ALA A 146 7.55 -28.70 -11.42
N GLU A 147 7.43 -28.91 -12.73
CA GLU A 147 8.15 -29.95 -13.46
C GLU A 147 9.63 -29.56 -13.66
N GLU A 148 9.89 -28.32 -14.07
CA GLU A 148 11.25 -27.82 -14.30
C GLU A 148 12.09 -27.79 -13.01
N LYS A 149 11.52 -27.26 -11.91
CA LYS A 149 12.19 -27.09 -10.61
C LYS A 149 11.92 -28.25 -9.63
N LYS A 150 11.13 -29.25 -10.02
CA LYS A 150 10.73 -30.40 -9.19
C LYS A 150 10.04 -30.01 -7.87
N ILE A 151 9.31 -28.89 -7.86
CA ILE A 151 8.59 -28.37 -6.69
C ILE A 151 7.30 -29.16 -6.47
N LYS A 152 7.11 -29.68 -5.25
CA LYS A 152 5.95 -30.50 -4.88
C LYS A 152 4.96 -29.80 -3.95
N TYR A 153 5.44 -28.84 -3.19
CA TYR A 153 4.70 -28.18 -2.12
C TYR A 153 4.62 -26.68 -2.35
N GLN A 154 3.54 -26.09 -1.88
CA GLN A 154 3.34 -24.65 -1.84
C GLN A 154 3.03 -24.20 -0.42
N TRP A 155 3.36 -22.94 -0.12
CA TRP A 155 2.97 -22.28 1.10
C TRP A 155 1.45 -22.10 1.15
N VAL A 156 0.85 -22.31 2.32
CA VAL A 156 -0.58 -22.08 2.53
C VAL A 156 -0.89 -20.58 2.39
N SER A 157 -1.66 -20.21 1.37
CA SER A 157 -1.84 -18.81 0.93
C SER A 157 -2.34 -17.83 2.00
N ALA A 158 -3.08 -18.30 3.01
CA ALA A 158 -3.63 -17.46 4.09
C ALA A 158 -2.80 -17.52 5.39
N ALA A 159 -1.77 -18.36 5.47
CA ALA A 159 -0.98 -18.56 6.68
C ALA A 159 0.13 -17.48 6.80
N PRO A 160 0.17 -16.71 7.89
CA PRO A 160 1.31 -15.84 8.18
C PRO A 160 2.53 -16.66 8.64
N VAL A 161 3.70 -16.03 8.68
CA VAL A 161 4.92 -16.65 9.19
C VAL A 161 4.88 -16.62 10.72
N TYR A 162 4.71 -17.78 11.34
CA TYR A 162 4.71 -17.92 12.79
C TYR A 162 6.12 -18.24 13.31
N PRO A 163 6.69 -17.48 14.25
CA PRO A 163 7.94 -17.85 14.89
C PRO A 163 7.73 -19.09 15.76
N VAL A 164 8.72 -19.97 15.81
CA VAL A 164 8.69 -21.09 16.75
C VAL A 164 8.83 -20.52 18.16
N LYS A 165 7.82 -20.75 19.00
CA LYS A 165 7.89 -20.41 20.41
C LYS A 165 9.04 -21.24 21.00
N LYS A 166 10.11 -20.57 21.47
CA LYS A 166 11.10 -21.23 22.31
C LYS A 166 10.36 -21.68 23.56
N GLU A 167 10.18 -22.98 23.73
CA GLU A 167 9.69 -23.51 25.01
C GLU A 167 10.65 -23.00 26.09
N SER A 168 10.17 -22.11 26.95
CA SER A 168 10.91 -21.70 28.13
C SER A 168 10.98 -22.92 29.04
N LYS A 169 12.17 -23.53 29.08
CA LYS A 169 12.48 -24.63 29.96
C LYS A 169 12.65 -24.15 31.40
#